data_AF-A0A955LVW8-F1
#
_entry.id   AF-A0A955LVW8-F1
#
_cell.length_a   1.000
_cell.length_b   1.000
_cell.length_c   1.000
_cell.angle_alpha   90.00
_cell.angle_beta   90.00
_cell.angle_gamma   90.00
#
_symmetry.space_group_name_H-M   'P 1'
#
loop_
_entity.id
_entity.type
_entity.pdbx_description
1 polymer ?
#
loop_
_entity_poly.entity_id
_entity_poly.type
_entity_poly.pdbx_seq_one_letter_code
_entity_poly.pdbx_strand_id
1 'polypeptide(L)'
;PKAELIFSIVHPIKRNLTVHRINGRRYSILGSNREEDDRSRYQIFGDYLNPHEDRISFGEGFDTIQYHRPIGEQINDITRSSFDILDVIEPKPIASAKQDYPNKFEIDNRIPRVMIYHLRKRD
;
A
#
# COMPACT_ATOMS: atom_id res chain seq x y z
N PRO A 1 29.46 5.56 14.85
CA PRO A 1 28.23 5.95 14.11
C PRO A 1 27.15 4.88 14.28
N LYS A 2 25.92 5.26 14.70
CA LYS A 2 24.80 4.30 14.71
C LYS A 2 24.43 3.95 13.27
N ALA A 3 24.16 2.68 12.99
CA ALA A 3 23.84 2.22 11.65
C ALA A 3 22.43 2.67 11.26
N GLU A 4 22.25 3.10 10.01
CA GLU A 4 20.95 3.51 9.47
C GLU A 4 20.52 2.56 8.35
N LEU A 5 19.22 2.34 8.26
CA LEU A 5 18.59 1.50 7.25
C LEU A 5 17.48 2.32 6.58
N ILE A 6 17.60 2.52 5.28
CA ILE A 6 16.56 3.16 4.46
C ILE A 6 16.06 2.11 3.47
N PHE A 7 14.76 1.84 3.48
CA PHE A 7 14.15 0.93 2.53
C PHE A 7 12.77 1.40 2.13
N SER A 8 12.33 0.95 0.96
CA SER A 8 11.00 1.25 0.43
C SER A 8 10.21 -0.03 0.21
N ILE A 9 8.91 0.05 0.43
CA ILE A 9 7.96 -1.02 0.16
C ILE A 9 6.86 -0.51 -0.79
N VAL A 10 6.11 -1.43 -1.40
CA VAL A 10 4.84 -1.07 -2.02
C VAL A 10 3.90 -0.59 -0.92
N HIS A 11 3.20 0.51 -1.15
CA HIS A 11 2.29 1.08 -0.16
C HIS A 11 1.19 0.06 0.20
N PRO A 12 1.06 -0.34 1.48
CA PRO A 12 0.16 -1.43 1.88
C PRO A 12 -1.31 -1.19 1.50
N ILE A 13 -1.81 0.04 1.71
CA ILE A 13 -3.16 0.43 1.29
C ILE A 13 -3.33 0.30 -0.23
N LYS A 14 -2.40 0.85 -1.03
CA LYS A 14 -2.48 0.84 -2.50
C LYS A 14 -2.57 -0.59 -3.06
N ARG A 15 -1.81 -1.52 -2.47
CA ARG A 15 -1.77 -2.93 -2.88
C ARG A 15 -3.10 -3.65 -2.61
N ASN A 16 -3.81 -3.25 -1.56
CA ASN A 16 -5.00 -3.92 -1.05
C ASN A 16 -6.33 -3.29 -1.48
N LEU A 17 -6.30 -2.43 -2.51
CA LEU A 17 -7.51 -1.93 -3.14
C LEU A 17 -8.15 -3.04 -3.99
N THR A 18 -9.42 -3.38 -3.73
CA THR A 18 -10.14 -4.29 -4.62
C THR A 18 -10.47 -3.59 -5.93
N VAL A 19 -10.16 -4.25 -7.05
CA VAL A 19 -10.44 -3.73 -8.39
C VAL A 19 -11.78 -4.25 -8.88
N HIS A 20 -12.74 -3.34 -9.09
CA HIS A 20 -14.02 -3.65 -9.71
C HIS A 20 -14.12 -3.07 -11.11
N ARG A 21 -14.90 -3.73 -11.98
CA ARG A 21 -15.28 -3.20 -13.28
C ARG A 21 -16.80 -3.09 -13.35
N ILE A 22 -17.31 -1.87 -13.47
CA ILE A 22 -18.75 -1.59 -13.55
C ILE A 22 -18.98 -0.71 -14.77
N ASN A 23 -19.86 -1.16 -15.68
CA ASN A 23 -20.23 -0.44 -16.91
C ASN A 23 -19.01 0.05 -17.71
N GLY A 24 -18.00 -0.81 -17.88
CA GLY A 24 -16.75 -0.51 -18.60
C GLY A 24 -15.75 0.38 -17.84
N ARG A 25 -16.08 0.85 -16.63
CA ARG A 25 -15.18 1.66 -15.79
C ARG A 25 -14.50 0.80 -14.74
N ARG A 26 -13.21 1.04 -14.54
CA ARG A 26 -12.40 0.37 -13.50
C ARG A 26 -12.38 1.23 -12.24
N TYR A 27 -12.73 0.63 -11.11
CA TYR A 27 -12.68 1.23 -9.78
C TYR A 27 -11.66 0.47 -8.92
N SER A 28 -10.93 1.19 -8.08
CA SER A 28 -10.06 0.62 -7.06
C SER A 28 -10.56 1.12 -5.72
N ILE A 29 -11.09 0.22 -4.90
CA ILE A 29 -11.90 0.56 -3.72
C ILE A 29 -11.31 -0.11 -2.49
N LEU A 30 -11.20 0.66 -1.41
CA LEU A 30 -11.06 0.16 -0.03
C LEU A 30 -12.17 0.82 0.77
N GLY A 31 -13.02 0.03 1.42
CA GLY A 31 -14.17 0.54 2.18
C GLY A 31 -15.36 -0.40 2.11
N SER A 32 -16.56 0.16 2.16
CA SER A 32 -17.80 -0.60 2.06
C SER A 32 -18.84 0.16 1.23
N ASN A 33 -19.78 -0.57 0.65
CA ASN A 33 -21.05 -0.02 0.21
C ASN A 33 -22.19 -0.67 1.01
N ARG A 34 -23.33 0.00 1.00
CA ARG A 34 -24.58 -0.53 1.55
C ARG A 34 -25.70 -0.19 0.57
N GLU A 35 -26.56 -1.15 0.30
CA GLU A 35 -27.78 -0.88 -0.49
C GLU A 35 -28.74 -0.02 0.35
N GLU A 36 -29.39 0.96 -0.29
CA GLU A 36 -30.32 1.85 0.42
C GLU A 36 -31.59 1.10 0.86
N ASP A 37 -32.05 0.16 0.02
CA ASP A 37 -33.31 -0.58 0.20
C ASP A 37 -33.19 -1.78 1.15
N ASP A 38 -32.00 -2.36 1.30
CA ASP A 38 -31.72 -3.45 2.25
C ASP A 38 -30.50 -3.11 3.14
N ARG A 39 -30.80 -2.57 4.31
CA ARG A 39 -29.79 -2.15 5.30
C ARG A 39 -28.98 -3.30 5.90
N SER A 40 -29.36 -4.56 5.63
CA SER A 40 -28.62 -5.74 6.10
C SER A 40 -27.51 -6.17 5.14
N ARG A 41 -27.51 -5.67 3.90
CA ARG A 41 -26.53 -6.03 2.87
C ARG A 41 -25.40 -5.00 2.80
N TYR A 42 -24.23 -5.42 3.27
CA TYR A 42 -22.97 -4.68 3.12
C TYR A 42 -22.06 -5.41 2.14
N GLN A 43 -21.51 -4.68 1.18
CA GLN A 43 -20.35 -5.14 0.42
C GLN A 43 -19.09 -4.52 1.01
N ILE A 44 -18.09 -5.34 1.30
CA ILE A 44 -16.78 -4.90 1.79
C ILE A 44 -15.79 -4.97 0.63
N PHE A 45 -14.95 -3.96 0.52
CA PHE A 45 -13.93 -3.83 -0.52
C PHE A 45 -12.57 -3.61 0.11
N GLY A 46 -11.58 -4.34 -0.39
CA GLY A 46 -10.21 -4.34 0.07
C GLY A 46 -10.03 -5.10 1.39
N ASP A 47 -8.78 -5.46 1.67
CA ASP A 47 -8.45 -6.29 2.84
C ASP A 47 -7.20 -5.79 3.58
N TYR A 48 -7.07 -4.47 3.70
CA TYR A 48 -5.87 -3.83 4.23
C TYR A 48 -5.51 -4.26 5.67
N LEU A 49 -6.50 -4.53 6.53
CA LEU A 49 -6.24 -4.81 7.94
C LEU A 49 -5.86 -6.26 8.24
N ASN A 50 -5.98 -7.18 7.28
CA ASN A 50 -5.72 -8.60 7.50
C ASN A 50 -4.40 -9.03 6.82
N PRO A 51 -3.38 -9.47 7.57
CA PRO A 51 -2.15 -10.01 6.99
C PRO A 51 -2.41 -11.24 6.12
N HIS A 52 -1.75 -11.34 4.97
CA HIS A 52 -1.86 -12.49 4.07
C HIS A 52 -0.64 -12.64 3.16
N GLU A 53 -0.52 -13.83 2.57
CA GLU A 53 0.49 -14.15 1.55
C GLU A 53 -0.08 -13.89 0.14
N ASP A 54 0.65 -13.11 -0.65
CA ASP A 54 0.41 -12.84 -2.06
C ASP A 54 1.45 -13.59 -2.91
N ARG A 55 1.02 -14.48 -3.80
CA ARG A 55 1.87 -15.04 -4.84
C ARG A 55 1.78 -14.21 -6.11
N ILE A 56 2.92 -13.73 -6.60
CA ILE A 56 3.00 -12.86 -7.76
C ILE A 56 3.92 -13.51 -8.79
N SER A 57 3.33 -13.87 -9.92
CA SER A 57 4.05 -14.38 -11.08
C SER A 57 4.47 -13.22 -11.99
N PHE A 58 5.76 -13.11 -12.28
CA PHE A 58 6.31 -12.20 -13.27
C PHE A 58 6.68 -12.99 -14.53
N GLY A 59 5.70 -13.30 -15.37
CA GLY A 59 5.92 -14.05 -16.60
C GLY A 59 6.25 -15.53 -16.36
N GLU A 60 6.86 -16.18 -17.35
CA GLU A 60 7.16 -17.61 -17.27
C GLU A 60 8.33 -17.88 -16.32
N GLY A 61 8.04 -18.56 -15.20
CA GLY A 61 9.04 -19.16 -14.31
C GLY A 61 9.56 -18.29 -13.17
N PHE A 62 9.05 -17.07 -12.99
CA PHE A 62 9.44 -16.22 -11.85
C PHE A 62 8.25 -15.92 -10.94
N ASP A 63 8.09 -16.75 -9.91
CA ASP A 63 7.12 -16.51 -8.84
C ASP A 63 7.83 -15.90 -7.64
N THR A 64 7.24 -14.83 -7.09
CA THR A 64 7.65 -14.28 -5.80
C THR A 64 6.50 -14.36 -4.81
N ILE A 65 6.87 -14.48 -3.54
CA ILE A 65 5.94 -14.42 -2.43
C ILE A 65 6.12 -13.05 -1.77
N GLN A 66 5.02 -12.31 -1.65
CA GLN A 66 4.96 -11.06 -0.91
C GLN A 66 4.03 -11.23 0.28
N TYR A 67 4.39 -10.66 1.42
CA TYR A 67 3.56 -10.68 2.62
C TYR A 67 2.93 -9.31 2.80
N HIS A 68 1.61 -9.25 2.68
CA HIS A 68 0.88 -8.05 3.06
C HIS A 68 0.88 -7.93 4.58
N ARG A 69 1.15 -6.72 5.05
CA ARG A 69 1.11 -6.36 6.46
C ARG A 69 0.55 -4.95 6.65
N PRO A 70 -0.39 -4.72 7.58
CA PRO A 70 -0.89 -3.38 7.88
C PRO A 70 0.24 -2.45 8.37
N ILE A 71 0.17 -1.15 8.06
CA ILE A 71 1.19 -0.17 8.45
C ILE A 71 1.37 -0.15 9.98
N GLY A 72 0.26 -0.21 10.73
CA GLY A 72 0.31 -0.24 12.20
C GLY A 72 1.07 -1.45 12.75
N GLU A 73 0.93 -2.62 12.12
CA GLU A 73 1.72 -3.79 12.49
C GLU A 73 3.18 -3.64 12.12
N GLN A 74 3.49 -3.16 10.91
CA GLN A 74 4.87 -2.90 10.48
C GLN A 74 5.59 -1.96 11.46
N ILE A 75 4.94 -0.87 11.85
CA ILE A 75 5.45 0.07 12.86
C ILE A 75 5.67 -0.65 14.19
N ASN A 76 4.72 -1.47 14.64
CA ASN A 76 4.86 -2.23 15.87
C ASN A 76 6.03 -3.24 15.82
N ASP A 77 6.28 -3.89 14.69
CA ASP A 77 7.44 -4.78 14.56
C ASP A 77 8.75 -4.01 14.67
N ILE A 78 8.82 -2.88 13.97
CA ILE A 78 10.00 -2.03 13.96
C ILE A 78 10.28 -1.53 15.39
N THR A 79 9.28 -1.01 16.10
CA THR A 79 9.45 -0.50 17.47
C THR A 79 9.71 -1.59 18.50
N ARG A 80 9.33 -2.85 18.23
CA ARG A 80 9.69 -4.01 19.07
C ARG A 80 11.06 -4.61 18.73
N SER A 81 11.58 -4.33 17.54
CA SER A 81 12.93 -4.71 17.10
C SER A 81 13.99 -3.72 17.61
N SER A 82 15.28 -3.96 17.39
CA SER A 82 16.35 -3.02 17.80
C SER A 82 16.49 -1.81 16.88
N PHE A 83 15.39 -1.20 16.43
CA PHE A 83 15.41 0.00 15.58
C PHE A 83 14.53 1.11 16.16
N ASP A 84 14.96 2.35 15.92
CA ASP A 84 14.15 3.57 16.04
C ASP A 84 13.67 3.98 14.65
N ILE A 85 12.42 4.42 14.54
CA ILE A 85 11.89 5.04 13.33
C ILE A 85 12.31 6.51 13.34
N LEU A 86 13.16 6.90 12.40
CA LEU A 86 13.54 8.29 12.19
C LEU A 86 12.52 9.03 11.33
N ASP A 87 12.04 8.39 10.27
CA ASP A 87 11.05 8.96 9.35
C ASP A 87 10.24 7.88 8.63
N VAL A 88 9.02 8.25 8.21
CA VAL A 88 8.14 7.47 7.34
C VAL A 88 7.61 8.39 6.24
N ILE A 89 8.04 8.13 5.01
CA ILE A 89 7.76 9.01 3.88
C ILE A 89 6.85 8.31 2.88
N GLU A 90 5.75 8.97 2.51
CA GLU A 90 4.88 8.59 1.40
C GLU A 90 5.14 9.55 0.22
N PRO A 91 6.09 9.26 -0.68
CA PRO A 91 6.54 10.21 -1.69
C PRO A 91 5.48 10.48 -2.75
N LYS A 92 5.16 11.75 -2.95
CA LYS A 92 4.32 12.20 -4.07
C LYS A 92 5.09 12.16 -5.40
N PRO A 93 4.40 11.95 -6.53
CA PRO A 93 5.04 12.05 -7.83
C PRO A 93 5.60 13.46 -8.07
N ILE A 94 6.74 13.54 -8.76
CA ILE A 94 7.38 14.82 -9.12
C ILE A 94 6.50 15.63 -10.07
N ALA A 95 6.58 16.96 -9.97
CA ALA A 95 5.72 17.87 -10.75
C ALA A 95 5.82 17.67 -12.27
N SER A 96 7.01 17.33 -12.79
CA SER A 96 7.21 17.05 -14.22
C SER A 96 6.40 15.85 -14.72
N ALA A 97 6.13 14.86 -13.86
CA ALA A 97 5.35 13.68 -14.22
C ALA A 97 3.88 14.00 -14.54
N LYS A 98 3.39 15.20 -14.20
CA LYS A 98 2.05 15.65 -14.58
C LYS A 98 1.91 15.82 -16.09
N GLN A 99 2.98 16.20 -16.79
CA GLN A 99 2.96 16.40 -18.23
C GLN A 99 2.92 15.05 -18.98
N ASP A 100 3.79 14.12 -18.58
CA ASP A 100 3.93 12.82 -19.27
C ASP A 100 2.86 11.81 -18.85
N TYR A 101 2.40 11.87 -17.59
CA TYR A 101 1.49 10.88 -17.01
C TYR A 101 0.38 11.51 -16.16
N PRO A 102 -0.46 12.40 -16.70
CA PRO A 102 -1.42 13.20 -15.93
C PRO A 102 -2.38 12.35 -15.08
N ASN A 103 -2.94 11.27 -15.64
CA ASN A 103 -3.86 10.40 -14.89
C ASN A 103 -3.15 9.65 -13.75
N LYS A 104 -1.94 9.14 -14.01
CA LYS A 104 -1.15 8.44 -13.00
C LYS A 104 -0.68 9.39 -11.91
N PHE A 105 -0.31 10.61 -12.29
CA PHE A 105 0.04 11.68 -11.37
C PHE A 105 -1.12 11.98 -10.40
N GLU A 106 -2.34 12.16 -10.90
CA GLU A 106 -3.51 12.38 -10.05
C GLU A 106 -3.81 11.18 -9.14
N ILE A 107 -3.73 9.95 -9.67
CA ILE A 107 -3.97 8.72 -8.90
C ILE A 107 -2.93 8.52 -7.79
N ASP A 108 -1.65 8.73 -8.09
CA ASP A 108 -0.56 8.50 -7.14
C ASP A 108 -0.37 9.66 -6.16
N ASN A 109 -1.00 10.82 -6.41
CA ASN A 109 -1.15 11.88 -5.40
C ASN A 109 -2.21 11.57 -4.33
N ARG A 110 -3.12 10.61 -4.56
CA ARG A 110 -4.12 10.20 -3.56
C ARG A 110 -3.55 9.17 -2.59
N ILE A 111 -2.94 8.13 -3.13
CA ILE A 111 -2.22 7.11 -2.37
C ILE A 111 -0.95 6.81 -3.15
N PRO A 112 0.23 7.17 -2.63
CA PRO A 112 1.50 6.90 -3.29
C PRO A 112 1.72 5.42 -3.57
N ARG A 113 2.54 5.13 -4.57
CA ARG A 113 2.85 3.75 -4.94
C ARG A 113 3.74 3.06 -3.90
N VAL A 114 4.59 3.83 -3.25
CA VAL A 114 5.60 3.33 -2.31
C VAL A 114 5.51 4.06 -0.99
N MET A 115 6.01 3.41 0.05
CA MET A 115 6.24 3.98 1.38
C MET A 115 7.69 3.71 1.73
N ILE A 116 8.37 4.69 2.32
CA ILE A 116 9.79 4.63 2.65
C ILE A 116 9.93 4.71 4.17
N TYR A 117 10.69 3.79 4.74
CA TYR A 117 11.08 3.82 6.14
C TYR A 117 12.54 4.23 6.25
N HIS A 118 12.83 5.17 7.15
CA HIS A 118 14.18 5.52 7.57
C HIS A 118 14.35 5.13 9.03
N LEU A 119 15.21 4.16 9.28
CA LEU A 119 15.42 3.58 10.61
C LEU A 119 16.85 3.77 11.08
N ARG A 120 17.04 3.78 12.40
CA ARG A 120 18.35 3.75 13.05
C ARG A 120 18.42 2.59 14.02
N LYS A 121 19.51 1.81 13.97
CA LYS A 121 19.73 0.72 14.91
C LYS A 121 19.92 1.29 16.34
N ARG A 122 19.14 0.78 17.28
CA ARG A 122 19.32 0.95 18.73
C ARG A 122 20.52 0.14 19.19
N ASP A 123 21.21 0.65 20.21
CA ASP A 123 22.40 0.02 20.77
C ASP A 123 22.05 -1.33 21.43
#